data_AF-A0A7W1EMK3-F1
#
_entry.id   AF-A0A7W1EMK3-F1
#
_cell.length_a   1.000
_cell.length_b   1.000
_cell.length_c   1.000
_cell.angle_alpha   90.00
_cell.angle_beta   90.00
_cell.angle_gamma   90.00
#
_symmetry.space_group_name_H-M   'P 1'
#
loop_
_entity.id
_entity.type
_entity.pdbx_description
1 polymer ?
#
loop_
_entity_poly.entity_id
_entity_poly.type
_entity_poly.pdbx_seq_one_letter_code
_entity_poly.pdbx_strand_id
1 'polypeptide(L)'
;LIYSAAAKGDAGAEDALPSILACKAMAGDTAVNIANEAMTLCGGSAYRENSRLARILRDARASHVMAPTTDMLKTWVGRALLNLPLL
;
A
#
# COMPACT_ATOMS: atom_id res chain seq x y z
N LEU A 1 11.39 0.46 2.61
CA LEU A 1 10.74 1.78 2.39
C LEU A 1 9.98 2.29 3.61
N ILE A 2 9.11 1.50 4.27
CA ILE A 2 8.33 1.98 5.44
C ILE A 2 9.23 2.59 6.53
N TYR A 3 10.29 1.90 6.96
CA TYR A 3 11.21 2.45 7.96
C TYR A 3 11.94 3.72 7.51
N SER A 4 12.28 3.82 6.22
CA SER A 4 12.91 5.02 5.67
C SER A 4 11.93 6.21 5.62
N ALA A 5 10.68 5.97 5.24
CA ALA A 5 9.64 7.00 5.24
C ALA A 5 9.32 7.48 6.66
N ALA A 6 9.28 6.56 7.64
CA ALA A 6 9.14 6.91 9.05
C ALA A 6 10.31 7.79 9.54
N ALA A 7 11.55 7.36 9.31
CA ALA A 7 12.73 8.14 9.70
C ALA A 7 12.77 9.55 9.06
N LYS A 8 12.36 9.67 7.78
CA LYS A 8 12.23 10.97 7.11
C LYS A 8 11.11 11.84 7.70
N GLY A 9 9.98 11.23 8.05
CA GLY A 9 8.88 11.89 8.76
C GLY A 9 9.33 12.45 10.10
N ASP A 10 10.01 11.63 10.92
CA ASP A 10 10.53 12.04 12.23
C ASP A 10 11.57 13.16 12.12
N ALA A 11 12.41 13.12 11.09
CA ALA A 11 13.43 14.15 10.83
C ALA A 11 12.89 15.43 10.18
N GLY A 12 11.61 15.47 9.79
CA GLY A 12 11.03 16.61 9.05
C GLY A 12 11.71 16.86 7.71
N ALA A 13 12.19 15.81 7.05
CA ALA A 13 12.90 15.93 5.77
C ALA A 13 12.02 16.57 4.68
N GLU A 14 12.63 17.33 3.77
CA GLU A 14 11.92 17.99 2.66
C GLU A 14 11.10 17.00 1.81
N ASP A 15 11.62 15.78 1.64
CA ASP A 15 10.98 14.71 0.88
C ASP A 15 10.20 13.70 1.75
N ALA A 16 9.86 14.06 2.99
CA ALA A 16 9.12 13.20 3.91
C ALA A 16 7.72 12.86 3.37
N LEU A 17 6.97 13.87 2.93
CA LEU A 17 5.62 13.68 2.38
C LEU A 17 5.60 12.71 1.19
N PRO A 18 6.34 12.94 0.08
CA PRO A 18 6.35 12.00 -1.04
C PRO A 18 6.85 10.60 -0.64
N SER A 19 7.79 10.49 0.32
CA SER A 19 8.24 9.19 0.84
C SER A 19 7.14 8.42 1.57
N ILE A 20 6.32 9.11 2.38
CA ILE A 20 5.18 8.52 3.10
C ILE A 20 4.08 8.09 2.12
N LEU A 21 3.76 8.94 1.14
CA LEU A 21 2.76 8.60 0.11
C LEU A 21 3.19 7.37 -0.70
N ALA A 22 4.46 7.33 -1.12
CA ALA A 22 5.02 6.21 -1.87
C ALA A 22 5.03 4.91 -1.06
N CYS A 23 5.42 4.97 0.23
CA CYS A 23 5.46 3.76 1.05
C CYS A 23 4.06 3.18 1.30
N LYS A 24 3.03 4.02 1.44
CA LYS A 24 1.64 3.56 1.59
C LYS A 24 1.12 2.89 0.31
N ALA A 25 1.43 3.43 -0.87
CA ALA A 25 1.03 2.82 -2.14
C ALA A 25 1.66 1.44 -2.31
N MET A 26 2.99 1.36 -2.15
CA MET A 26 3.71 0.10 -2.30
C MET A 26 3.33 -0.93 -1.23
N ALA A 27 3.10 -0.53 0.02
CA ALA A 27 2.64 -1.45 1.06
C ALA A 27 1.28 -2.08 0.70
N GLY A 28 0.36 -1.30 0.12
CA GLY A 28 -0.92 -1.79 -0.37
C GLY A 28 -0.77 -2.80 -1.51
N ASP A 29 -0.04 -2.42 -2.56
CA ASP A 29 0.26 -3.31 -3.71
C ASP A 29 0.90 -4.62 -3.22
N THR A 30 1.89 -4.53 -2.31
CA THR A 30 2.60 -5.69 -1.75
C THR A 30 1.67 -6.60 -0.96
N ALA A 31 0.87 -6.05 -0.05
CA ALA A 31 -0.03 -6.83 0.79
C ALA A 31 -1.05 -7.61 -0.04
N VAL A 32 -1.63 -6.98 -1.06
CA VAL A 32 -2.58 -7.64 -1.96
C VAL A 32 -1.91 -8.70 -2.83
N ASN A 33 -0.72 -8.42 -3.38
CA ASN A 33 0.00 -9.41 -4.20
C ASN A 33 0.34 -10.65 -3.39
N ILE A 34 0.93 -10.50 -2.20
CA ILE A 34 1.27 -11.63 -1.32
C ILE A 34 0.03 -12.39 -0.87
N ALA A 35 -1.05 -11.69 -0.52
CA ALA A 35 -2.29 -12.35 -0.12
C ALA A 35 -2.87 -13.20 -1.27
N ASN A 36 -2.83 -12.71 -2.51
CA ASN A 36 -3.26 -13.48 -3.69
C ASN A 36 -2.36 -14.67 -3.97
N GLU A 37 -1.03 -14.51 -3.90
CA GLU A 37 -0.10 -15.64 -4.07
C GLU A 37 -0.34 -16.73 -3.03
N ALA A 38 -0.56 -16.36 -1.76
CA ALA A 38 -0.88 -17.30 -0.70
C ALA A 38 -2.23 -18.02 -0.95
N MET A 39 -3.23 -17.33 -1.48
CA MET A 39 -4.50 -17.95 -1.89
C MET A 39 -4.29 -19.00 -2.98
N THR A 40 -3.49 -18.70 -4.00
CA THR A 40 -3.16 -19.63 -5.09
C THR A 40 -2.41 -20.85 -4.57
N LEU A 41 -1.37 -20.65 -3.74
CA LEU A 41 -0.56 -21.73 -3.19
C LEU A 41 -1.37 -22.72 -2.34
N CYS A 42 -2.33 -22.22 -1.56
CA CYS A 42 -3.15 -23.04 -0.68
C CYS A 42 -4.45 -23.57 -1.34
N GLY A 43 -4.74 -23.15 -2.58
CA GLY A 43 -5.84 -23.64 -3.40
C GLY A 43 -7.22 -23.53 -2.75
N GLY A 44 -8.11 -24.48 -3.06
CA GLY A 44 -9.50 -24.45 -2.61
C GLY A 44 -9.68 -24.39 -1.08
N SER A 45 -8.74 -24.92 -0.30
CA SER A 45 -8.78 -24.84 1.17
C SER A 45 -8.69 -23.40 1.68
N ALA A 46 -7.94 -22.54 0.99
CA ALA A 46 -7.84 -21.12 1.33
C ALA A 46 -9.07 -20.30 0.95
N TYR A 47 -9.86 -20.78 -0.02
CA TYR A 47 -11.08 -20.10 -0.50
C TYR A 47 -12.35 -20.47 0.29
N ARG A 48 -12.26 -21.40 1.24
CA ARG A 48 -13.39 -21.77 2.10
C ARG A 48 -13.84 -20.60 2.96
N GLU A 49 -15.13 -20.62 3.31
CA GLU A 49 -15.69 -19.69 4.29
C GLU A 49 -14.88 -19.71 5.60
N ASN A 50 -14.69 -18.54 6.20
CA ASN A 50 -13.91 -18.34 7.43
C ASN A 50 -12.42 -18.69 7.35
N SER A 51 -11.87 -18.92 6.15
CA SER A 51 -10.42 -19.06 5.95
C SER A 51 -9.67 -17.81 6.40
N ARG A 52 -8.55 -18.01 7.09
CA ARG A 52 -7.64 -16.92 7.49
C ARG A 52 -7.09 -16.18 6.26
N LEU A 53 -6.80 -16.89 5.16
CA LEU A 53 -6.30 -16.27 3.94
C LEU A 53 -7.37 -15.46 3.21
N ALA A 54 -8.63 -15.93 3.20
CA ALA A 54 -9.75 -15.16 2.68
C ALA A 54 -9.97 -13.87 3.48
N ARG A 55 -9.83 -13.92 4.81
CA ARG A 55 -9.85 -12.70 5.65
C ARG A 55 -8.68 -11.77 5.34
N ILE A 56 -7.45 -12.28 5.29
CA ILE A 56 -6.26 -11.48 4.97
C ILE A 56 -6.41 -10.79 3.61
N LEU A 57 -6.91 -11.47 2.57
CA LEU A 57 -7.11 -10.85 1.26
C LEU A 57 -8.13 -9.70 1.33
N ARG A 58 -9.24 -9.87 2.05
CA ARG A 58 -10.23 -8.80 2.25
C ARG A 58 -9.63 -7.61 3.01
N ASP A 59 -8.87 -7.86 4.07
CA ASP A 59 -8.21 -6.83 4.86
C ASP A 59 -7.15 -6.10 4.03
N ALA A 60 -6.34 -6.82 3.25
CA ALA A 60 -5.35 -6.24 2.35
C ALA A 60 -6.00 -5.33 1.31
N ARG A 61 -7.15 -5.72 0.74
CA ARG A 61 -7.88 -4.89 -0.24
C ARG A 61 -8.32 -3.54 0.32
N ALA A 62 -8.51 -3.41 1.64
CA ALA A 62 -8.82 -2.12 2.27
C ALA A 62 -7.77 -1.05 1.96
N SER A 63 -6.49 -1.43 1.79
CA SER A 63 -5.40 -0.48 1.53
C SER A 63 -5.61 0.35 0.27
N HIS A 64 -6.31 -0.18 -0.74
CA HIS A 64 -6.52 0.50 -2.01
C HIS A 64 -7.77 1.39 -2.03
N VAL A 65 -8.73 1.14 -1.15
CA VAL A 65 -10.02 1.86 -1.13
C VAL A 65 -10.11 2.89 0.00
N MET A 66 -9.33 2.74 1.07
CA MET A 66 -9.26 3.74 2.13
C MET A 66 -8.49 4.97 1.65
N ALA A 67 -9.05 6.15 1.88
CA ALA A 67 -8.45 7.41 1.46
C ALA A 67 -7.11 7.68 2.17
N PRO A 68 -6.11 8.24 1.46
CA PRO A 68 -6.06 8.37 0.00
C PRO A 68 -5.91 7.01 -0.70
N THR A 69 -6.65 6.81 -1.80
CA THR A 69 -6.59 5.56 -2.57
C THR A 69 -5.21 5.37 -3.18
N THR A 70 -4.86 4.13 -3.54
CA THR A 70 -3.53 3.85 -4.09
C THR A 70 -3.27 4.56 -5.42
N ASP A 71 -4.28 4.75 -6.25
CA ASP A 71 -4.13 5.49 -7.50
C ASP A 71 -3.90 6.98 -7.23
N MET A 72 -4.63 7.57 -6.27
CA MET A 72 -4.37 8.94 -5.83
C MET A 72 -2.94 9.11 -5.31
N LEU A 73 -2.47 8.16 -4.49
CA LEU A 73 -1.10 8.16 -3.98
C LEU A 73 -0.07 8.13 -5.10
N LYS A 74 -0.26 7.26 -6.12
CA LYS A 74 0.63 7.18 -7.28
C LYS A 74 0.64 8.49 -8.08
N THR A 75 -0.52 9.10 -8.30
CA THR A 75 -0.63 10.41 -8.95
C THR A 75 0.09 11.50 -8.15
N TRP A 76 -0.12 11.56 -6.84
CA TRP A 76 0.48 12.57 -5.96
C TRP A 76 2.00 12.43 -5.87
N VAL A 77 2.52 11.21 -5.74
CA VAL A 77 3.97 10.96 -5.80
C VAL A 77 4.55 11.39 -7.14
N GLY A 78 3.90 11.03 -8.26
CA GLY A 78 4.33 11.43 -9.59
C GLY A 78 4.37 12.95 -9.75
N ARG A 79 3.36 13.67 -9.25
CA ARG A 79 3.32 15.14 -9.25
C ARG A 79 4.45 15.74 -8.41
N ALA A 80 4.67 15.23 -7.20
CA ALA A 80 5.75 15.68 -6.33
C ALA A 80 7.13 15.51 -6.97
N LEU A 81 7.38 14.37 -7.63
CA LEU A 81 8.64 14.10 -8.35
C LEU A 81 8.88 15.05 -9.53
N LEU A 82 7.81 15.60 -10.11
CA LEU A 82 7.86 16.55 -11.22
C LEU A 82 7.78 18.01 -10.77
N ASN A 83 7.88 18.28 -9.46
CA ASN A 83 7.71 19.61 -8.87
C ASN A 83 6.35 20.27 -9.21
N LEU A 84 5.30 19.46 -9.34
CA LEU A 84 3.93 19.92 -9.54
C LEU A 84 3.17 19.97 -8.20
N PRO A 85 2.19 20.87 -8.03
CA PRO A 85 1.33 20.90 -6.84
C PRO A 85 0.66 19.55 -6.58
N LEU A 86 0.40 19.15 -5.32
CA LEU A 86 -0.25 17.85 -5.05
C LEU A 86 -1.73 17.83 -5.45
N LEU A 87 -2.43 18.95 -5.26
CA LEU A 87 -3.80 19.22 -5.70
C LEU A 87 -3.80 20.23 -6.85
#